data_AF-A0AB38EAA0-F1
#
_entry.id   AF-A0AB38EAA0-F1
#
_cell.length_a   1.000
_cell.length_b   1.000
_cell.length_c   1.000
_cell.angle_alpha   90.00
_cell.angle_beta   90.00
_cell.angle_gamma   90.00
#
_symmetry.space_group_name_H-M   'P 1'
#
loop_
_entity.id
_entity.type
_entity.pdbx_description
1 polymer ?
#
loop_
_entity_poly.entity_id
_entity_poly.type
_entity_poly.pdbx_seq_one_letter_code
_entity_poly.pdbx_strand_id
1 'polypeptide(L)'
;MLVVSHYEIQETAGRSQPWDKTTYTENAGAYYSFCEKPELIREVLEDFKPFESQKAVQTFYELLEWLNRKEGALETNDCFFRPPAENPDDQFRFSTKTHGRLEFFIRKLDMNLSGDAVHWLYRMLSLHLQVERPDFHSAIFDIAGAETEYLELPGGRNERTGLRLCIYFNAYGDGDANAWDNLDIAIHGLFEAFKGIERGIQGDFLKFP
;
A
#
# COMPACT_ATOMS: atom_id res chain seq x y z
N MET A 1 12.16 -9.14 7.81
CA MET A 1 11.16 -9.09 6.73
C MET A 1 11.97 -8.98 5.48
N LEU A 2 11.77 -9.82 4.47
CA LEU A 2 12.59 -9.68 3.27
C LEU A 2 11.99 -8.54 2.42
N VAL A 3 12.79 -7.55 2.06
CA VAL A 3 12.34 -6.48 1.16
C VAL A 3 13.04 -6.71 -0.17
N VAL A 4 12.25 -6.96 -1.22
CA VAL A 4 12.73 -7.08 -2.58
C VAL A 4 12.37 -5.78 -3.28
N SER A 5 13.34 -4.87 -3.36
CA SER A 5 13.10 -3.54 -3.90
C SER A 5 13.35 -3.54 -5.41
N HIS A 6 12.36 -3.97 -6.20
CA HIS A 6 12.36 -3.79 -7.65
C HIS A 6 11.53 -2.55 -8.00
N TYR A 7 12.20 -1.40 -8.16
CA TYR A 7 11.54 -0.17 -8.58
C TYR A 7 11.36 -0.17 -10.10
N GLU A 8 10.20 -0.62 -10.54
CA GLU A 8 9.76 -0.52 -11.93
C GLU A 8 8.48 0.32 -12.02
N ILE A 9 8.40 1.17 -13.05
CA ILE A 9 7.19 1.91 -13.36
C ILE A 9 6.29 0.97 -14.14
N GLN A 10 5.15 0.61 -13.57
CA GLN A 10 4.17 -0.25 -14.21
C GLN A 10 3.33 0.56 -15.21
N GLU A 11 3.74 0.61 -16.48
CA GLU A 11 3.05 1.36 -17.54
C GLU A 11 1.57 0.93 -17.71
N THR A 12 1.28 -0.37 -17.50
CA THR A 12 -0.10 -0.91 -17.62
C THR A 12 -0.96 -0.67 -16.39
N ALA A 13 -0.40 -0.16 -15.29
CA ALA A 13 -1.12 0.12 -14.05
C ALA A 13 -1.62 1.58 -13.95
N GLY A 14 -1.52 2.33 -15.05
CA GLY A 14 -1.92 3.73 -15.15
C GLY A 14 -3.40 3.95 -14.77
N ARG A 15 -3.66 4.91 -13.88
CA ARG A 15 -5.03 5.32 -13.48
C ARG A 15 -5.14 6.83 -13.31
N SER A 16 -6.36 7.34 -13.22
CA SER A 16 -6.59 8.69 -12.69
C SER A 16 -6.75 8.67 -11.17
N GLN A 17 -6.51 9.80 -10.53
CA GLN A 17 -6.83 10.05 -9.13
C GLN A 17 -7.66 11.35 -9.03
N PRO A 18 -8.92 11.29 -8.57
CA PRO A 18 -9.69 10.07 -8.31
C PRO A 18 -9.93 9.23 -9.58
N TRP A 19 -10.08 7.91 -9.45
CA TRP A 19 -10.62 7.06 -10.51
C TRP A 19 -12.13 6.91 -10.36
N ASP A 20 -12.84 6.49 -11.40
CA ASP A 20 -14.30 6.39 -11.36
C ASP A 20 -14.72 5.02 -10.78
N LYS A 21 -15.12 4.10 -11.66
CA LYS A 21 -15.50 2.73 -11.32
C LYS A 21 -14.80 1.75 -12.24
N THR A 22 -14.63 0.53 -11.76
CA THR A 22 -14.21 -0.57 -12.63
C THR A 22 -15.29 -0.82 -13.68
N THR A 23 -14.88 -1.13 -14.91
CA THR A 23 -15.80 -1.46 -16.00
C THR A 23 -16.27 -2.91 -15.96
N TYR A 24 -15.69 -3.76 -15.10
CA TYR A 24 -16.04 -5.17 -14.96
C TYR A 24 -17.30 -5.34 -14.12
N THR A 25 -18.26 -6.12 -14.61
CA THR A 25 -19.52 -6.39 -13.90
C THR A 25 -19.37 -7.40 -12.76
N GLU A 26 -18.38 -8.30 -12.84
CA GLU A 26 -18.18 -9.39 -11.89
C GLU A 26 -17.54 -8.93 -10.58
N ASN A 27 -16.74 -7.86 -10.62
CA ASN A 27 -16.12 -7.20 -9.47
C ASN A 27 -16.21 -5.68 -9.66
N ALA A 28 -17.42 -5.15 -9.51
CA ALA A 28 -17.67 -3.71 -9.64
C ALA A 28 -17.13 -2.97 -8.41
N GLY A 29 -15.92 -2.40 -8.53
CA GLY A 29 -15.32 -1.48 -7.57
C GLY A 29 -15.59 -0.03 -7.93
N ALA A 30 -15.61 0.84 -6.92
CA ALA A 30 -15.71 2.28 -7.08
C ALA A 30 -14.67 2.96 -6.20
N TYR A 31 -14.21 4.14 -6.62
CA TYR A 31 -13.38 4.96 -5.77
C TYR A 31 -14.17 5.54 -4.60
N TYR A 32 -13.58 5.45 -3.41
CA TYR A 32 -14.06 6.12 -2.21
C TYR A 32 -12.93 6.96 -1.62
N SER A 33 -13.20 8.24 -1.38
CA SER A 33 -12.27 9.07 -0.60
C SER A 33 -12.39 8.71 0.87
N PHE A 34 -11.46 7.88 1.37
CA PHE A 34 -11.41 7.54 2.79
C PHE A 34 -11.00 8.71 3.69
N CYS A 35 -10.37 9.74 3.11
CA CYS A 35 -10.14 11.01 3.80
C CYS A 35 -11.46 11.74 4.11
N GLU A 36 -12.44 11.68 3.20
CA GLU A 36 -13.76 12.29 3.39
C GLU A 36 -14.73 11.41 4.16
N LYS A 37 -14.61 10.08 4.00
CA LYS A 37 -15.54 9.07 4.55
C LYS A 37 -14.77 7.90 5.17
N PRO A 38 -14.04 8.13 6.27
CA PRO A 38 -13.22 7.09 6.91
C PRO A 38 -14.04 5.89 7.41
N GLU A 39 -15.32 6.08 7.72
CA GLU A 39 -16.25 5.02 8.11
C GLU A 39 -16.37 3.92 7.06
N LEU A 40 -16.14 4.23 5.78
CA LEU A 40 -16.26 3.26 4.69
C LEU A 40 -15.14 2.23 4.68
N ILE A 41 -13.99 2.48 5.33
CA ILE A 41 -12.82 1.57 5.30
C ILE A 41 -13.20 0.15 5.71
N ARG A 42 -14.03 -0.02 6.74
CA ARG A 42 -14.44 -1.33 7.25
C ARG A 42 -15.71 -1.88 6.57
N GLU A 43 -16.32 -1.11 5.68
CA GLU A 43 -17.59 -1.41 5.02
C GLU A 43 -17.42 -1.85 3.56
N VAL A 44 -16.57 -1.15 2.81
CA VAL A 44 -16.55 -1.25 1.34
C VAL A 44 -15.40 -2.09 0.77
N LEU A 45 -14.45 -2.52 1.59
CA LEU A 45 -13.31 -3.32 1.15
C LEU A 45 -13.69 -4.80 0.98
N GLU A 46 -14.20 -5.14 -0.20
CA GLU A 46 -14.84 -6.41 -0.52
C GLU A 46 -13.91 -7.62 -0.38
N ASP A 47 -12.64 -7.48 -0.74
CA ASP A 47 -11.64 -8.55 -0.62
C ASP A 47 -11.32 -8.90 0.85
N PHE A 48 -11.48 -7.93 1.75
CA PHE A 48 -11.15 -8.05 3.18
C PHE A 48 -12.36 -8.43 4.02
N LYS A 49 -13.57 -8.06 3.56
CA LYS A 49 -14.81 -8.24 4.32
C LYS A 49 -15.07 -9.68 4.78
N PRO A 50 -14.83 -10.74 3.97
CA PRO A 50 -15.00 -12.13 4.42
C PRO A 50 -14.09 -12.53 5.58
N PHE A 51 -13.03 -11.76 5.85
CA PHE A 51 -11.98 -12.06 6.81
C PHE A 51 -11.86 -11.02 7.92
N GLU A 52 -12.89 -10.20 8.14
CA GLU A 52 -12.86 -9.08 9.11
C GLU A 52 -12.63 -9.52 10.58
N SER A 53 -12.86 -10.79 10.89
CA SER A 53 -12.56 -11.38 12.20
C SER A 53 -11.07 -11.71 12.39
N GLN A 54 -10.29 -11.77 11.31
CA GLN A 54 -8.85 -12.05 11.37
C GLN A 54 -8.11 -10.83 11.89
N LYS A 55 -7.20 -11.06 12.85
CA LYS A 55 -6.42 -9.99 13.47
C LYS A 55 -5.64 -9.16 12.44
N ALA A 56 -5.01 -9.84 11.47
CA ALA A 56 -4.28 -9.17 10.39
C ALA A 56 -5.14 -8.18 9.58
N VAL A 57 -6.41 -8.51 9.36
CA VAL A 57 -7.35 -7.64 8.63
C VAL A 57 -7.76 -6.45 9.49
N GLN A 58 -7.95 -6.65 10.80
CA GLN A 58 -8.21 -5.56 11.73
C GLN A 58 -7.02 -4.58 11.77
N THR A 59 -5.79 -5.10 11.86
CA THR A 59 -4.56 -4.31 11.79
C THR A 59 -4.43 -3.57 10.45
N PHE A 60 -4.87 -4.18 9.34
CA PHE A 60 -4.89 -3.51 8.04
C PHE A 60 -5.89 -2.36 7.99
N TYR A 61 -7.09 -2.53 8.55
CA TYR A 61 -8.05 -1.42 8.67
C TYR A 61 -7.51 -0.27 9.52
N GLU A 62 -6.85 -0.56 10.63
CA GLU A 62 -6.21 0.46 11.47
C GLU A 62 -5.11 1.22 10.71
N LEU A 63 -4.32 0.52 9.89
CA LEU A 63 -3.35 1.13 9.00
C LEU A 63 -4.02 2.10 8.02
N LEU A 64 -5.10 1.68 7.36
CA LEU A 64 -5.82 2.53 6.40
C LEU A 64 -6.46 3.75 7.10
N GLU A 65 -7.07 3.56 8.25
CA GLU A 65 -7.65 4.65 9.06
C GLU A 65 -6.58 5.66 9.44
N TRP A 66 -5.39 5.19 9.82
CA TRP A 66 -4.29 6.06 10.16
C TRP A 66 -3.73 6.78 8.93
N LEU A 67 -3.54 6.11 7.79
CA LEU A 67 -3.04 6.76 6.57
C LEU A 67 -4.00 7.83 6.05
N ASN A 68 -5.31 7.57 6.10
CA ASN A 68 -6.33 8.48 5.57
C ASN A 68 -6.86 9.48 6.60
N ARG A 69 -6.28 9.55 7.81
CA ARG A 69 -6.66 10.54 8.82
C ARG A 69 -6.47 11.97 8.29
N LYS A 70 -7.25 12.92 8.80
CA LYS A 70 -7.30 14.31 8.31
C LYS A 70 -5.94 15.02 8.25
N GLU A 71 -5.06 14.76 9.22
CA GLU A 71 -3.74 15.39 9.32
C GLU A 71 -2.61 14.54 8.71
N GLY A 72 -2.94 13.42 8.06
CA GLY A 72 -1.97 12.53 7.41
C GLY A 72 -1.26 13.17 6.21
N ALA A 73 0.02 12.85 6.03
CA ALA A 73 0.80 13.29 4.86
C ALA A 73 0.63 12.40 3.62
N LEU A 74 0.12 11.18 3.81
CA LEU A 74 -0.10 10.18 2.77
C LEU A 74 -1.60 9.93 2.60
N GLU A 75 -1.97 9.32 1.49
CA GLU A 75 -3.35 8.93 1.19
C GLU A 75 -3.35 7.62 0.41
N THR A 76 -4.32 6.75 0.68
CA THR A 76 -4.46 5.46 -0.02
C THR A 76 -5.39 5.61 -1.20
N ASN A 77 -5.11 4.90 -2.28
CA ASN A 77 -5.88 4.96 -3.52
C ASN A 77 -6.66 3.65 -3.78
N ASP A 78 -5.98 2.52 -3.67
CA ASP A 78 -6.51 1.20 -4.01
C ASP A 78 -5.83 0.14 -3.14
N CYS A 79 -6.50 -0.99 -2.92
CA CYS A 79 -5.92 -2.16 -2.29
C CYS A 79 -6.64 -3.42 -2.77
N PHE A 80 -5.94 -4.55 -2.72
CA PHE A 80 -6.58 -5.86 -2.94
C PHE A 80 -6.01 -6.85 -1.93
N PHE A 81 -6.74 -7.94 -1.71
CA PHE A 81 -6.28 -9.02 -0.84
C PHE A 81 -6.71 -10.40 -1.31
N ARG A 82 -5.84 -11.38 -1.05
CA ARG A 82 -6.10 -12.80 -1.26
C ARG A 82 -5.75 -13.56 0.03
N PRO A 83 -6.69 -14.36 0.55
CA PRO A 83 -6.52 -15.12 1.79
C PRO A 83 -5.46 -16.22 1.62
N PRO A 84 -5.11 -16.93 2.71
CA PRO A 84 -4.26 -18.11 2.63
C PRO A 84 -4.70 -19.09 1.55
N ALA A 85 -3.74 -19.48 0.73
CA ALA A 85 -3.87 -20.52 -0.28
C ALA A 85 -2.53 -21.27 -0.41
N GLU A 86 -2.52 -22.36 -1.18
CA GLU A 86 -1.30 -23.11 -1.52
C GLU A 86 -0.23 -22.15 -2.07
N ASN A 87 0.98 -22.23 -1.52
CA ASN A 87 2.08 -21.38 -1.93
C ASN A 87 2.65 -21.85 -3.29
N PRO A 88 2.57 -21.04 -4.35
CA PRO A 88 3.16 -21.38 -5.64
C PRO A 88 4.66 -21.04 -5.72
N ASP A 89 5.20 -20.30 -4.75
CA ASP A 89 6.58 -19.79 -4.80
C ASP A 89 7.56 -20.85 -4.26
N ASP A 90 8.33 -21.47 -5.16
CA ASP A 90 9.32 -22.51 -4.85
C ASP A 90 10.57 -21.99 -4.09
N GLN A 91 10.73 -20.66 -4.02
CA GLN A 91 11.80 -19.99 -3.30
C GLN A 91 11.61 -20.05 -1.77
N PHE A 92 10.39 -20.33 -1.30
CA PHE A 92 10.04 -20.35 0.12
C PHE A 92 9.64 -21.75 0.57
N ARG A 93 10.14 -22.16 1.75
CA ARG A 93 9.86 -23.49 2.32
C ARG A 93 8.41 -23.70 2.79
N PHE A 94 7.61 -22.63 2.79
CA PHE A 94 6.29 -22.60 3.41
C PHE A 94 5.23 -23.19 2.48
N SER A 95 4.23 -23.88 3.05
CA SER A 95 3.15 -24.50 2.28
C SER A 95 2.07 -23.51 1.83
N THR A 96 1.95 -22.37 2.51
CA THR A 96 0.80 -21.46 2.40
C THR A 96 1.26 -20.02 2.24
N LYS A 97 0.53 -19.26 1.41
CA LYS A 97 0.78 -17.84 1.11
C LYS A 97 -0.51 -17.03 1.20
N THR A 98 -0.44 -15.86 1.82
CA THR A 98 -1.39 -14.75 1.63
C THR A 98 -0.71 -13.66 0.82
N HIS A 99 -1.48 -12.87 0.08
CA HIS A 99 -0.92 -11.72 -0.61
C HIS A 99 -1.93 -10.61 -0.85
N GLY A 100 -1.42 -9.41 -1.01
CA GLY A 100 -2.24 -8.25 -1.35
C GLY A 100 -1.39 -7.09 -1.84
N ARG A 101 -2.05 -5.96 -2.10
CA ARG A 101 -1.35 -4.70 -2.35
C ARG A 101 -2.02 -3.54 -1.64
N LEU A 102 -1.24 -2.51 -1.40
CA LEU A 102 -1.70 -1.19 -0.99
C LEU A 102 -1.09 -0.14 -1.91
N GLU A 103 -1.95 0.66 -2.53
CA GLU A 103 -1.56 1.79 -3.36
C GLU A 103 -1.77 3.10 -2.61
N PHE A 104 -0.79 3.98 -2.67
CA PHE A 104 -0.78 5.22 -1.89
C PHE A 104 0.07 6.31 -2.57
N PHE A 105 -0.13 7.55 -2.16
CA PHE A 105 0.55 8.72 -2.70
C PHE A 105 0.71 9.82 -1.63
N ILE A 106 1.48 10.86 -1.96
CA ILE A 106 1.67 12.04 -1.10
C ILE A 106 0.44 12.93 -1.23
N ARG A 107 -0.21 13.27 -0.11
CA ARG A 107 -1.48 14.02 -0.13
C ARG A 107 -1.37 15.40 -0.78
N LYS A 108 -0.21 16.05 -0.67
CA LYS A 108 0.13 17.25 -1.43
C LYS A 108 0.37 16.84 -2.90
N LEU A 109 -0.69 16.87 -3.71
CA LEU A 109 -0.75 16.17 -5.01
C LEU A 109 0.37 16.54 -5.98
N ASP A 110 0.80 17.81 -6.01
CA ASP A 110 1.89 18.31 -6.86
C ASP A 110 3.23 17.63 -6.56
N MET A 111 3.44 17.12 -5.35
CA MET A 111 4.64 16.37 -4.98
C MET A 111 4.76 15.05 -5.75
N ASN A 112 3.64 14.44 -6.15
CA ASN A 112 3.68 13.18 -6.90
C ASN A 112 4.10 13.39 -8.37
N LEU A 113 4.13 14.64 -8.86
CA LEU A 113 4.71 15.00 -10.15
C LEU A 113 6.24 15.08 -10.12
N SER A 114 6.83 15.15 -8.92
CA SER A 114 8.27 15.22 -8.72
C SER A 114 8.86 13.81 -8.59
N GLY A 115 9.67 13.41 -9.57
CA GLY A 115 10.42 12.15 -9.51
C GLY A 115 11.30 12.05 -8.26
N ASP A 116 11.90 13.15 -7.82
CA ASP A 116 12.73 13.19 -6.61
C ASP A 116 11.91 12.90 -5.34
N ALA A 117 10.70 13.47 -5.25
CA ALA A 117 9.84 13.28 -4.09
C ALA A 117 9.32 11.83 -3.99
N VAL A 118 8.90 11.27 -5.13
CA VAL A 118 8.44 9.88 -5.19
C VAL A 118 9.58 8.91 -4.93
N HIS A 119 10.77 9.16 -5.48
CA HIS A 119 11.94 8.33 -5.25
C HIS A 119 12.40 8.41 -3.78
N TRP A 120 12.33 9.59 -3.16
CA TRP A 120 12.56 9.73 -1.73
C TRP A 120 11.59 8.87 -0.92
N LEU A 121 10.29 8.93 -1.24
CA LEU A 121 9.26 8.17 -0.54
C LEU A 121 9.50 6.66 -0.66
N TYR A 122 9.81 6.19 -1.87
CA TYR A 122 10.21 4.80 -2.11
C TYR A 122 11.43 4.39 -1.27
N ARG A 123 12.50 5.20 -1.28
CA ARG A 123 13.73 4.89 -0.53
C ARG A 123 13.48 4.82 0.96
N MET A 124 12.70 5.75 1.49
CA MET A 124 12.42 5.80 2.92
C MET A 124 11.53 4.67 3.38
N LEU A 125 10.51 4.34 2.60
CA LEU A 125 9.69 3.16 2.84
C LEU A 125 10.55 1.89 2.83
N SER A 126 11.37 1.71 1.80
CA SER A 126 12.27 0.56 1.70
C SER A 126 13.22 0.46 2.90
N LEU A 127 13.80 1.58 3.34
CA LEU A 127 14.67 1.63 4.52
C LEU A 127 13.91 1.22 5.78
N HIS A 128 12.77 1.86 6.04
CA HIS A 128 11.97 1.58 7.23
C HIS A 128 11.54 0.12 7.28
N LEU A 129 11.01 -0.42 6.18
CA LEU A 129 10.64 -1.83 6.10
C LEU A 129 11.80 -2.77 6.46
N GLN A 130 13.03 -2.46 6.04
CA GLN A 130 14.21 -3.28 6.37
C GLN A 130 14.60 -3.20 7.85
N VAL A 131 14.46 -2.05 8.50
CA VAL A 131 14.92 -1.83 9.88
C VAL A 131 13.86 -2.10 10.95
N GLU A 132 12.56 -2.01 10.62
CA GLU A 132 11.50 -2.24 11.62
C GLU A 132 11.52 -3.68 12.16
N ARG A 133 11.79 -4.68 11.30
CA ARG A 133 11.78 -6.12 11.67
C ARG A 133 12.86 -6.94 10.95
N PRO A 134 14.16 -6.73 11.25
CA PRO A 134 15.26 -7.38 10.53
C PRO A 134 15.30 -8.91 10.72
N ASP A 135 14.69 -9.44 11.78
CA ASP A 135 14.68 -10.85 12.18
C ASP A 135 13.53 -11.67 11.58
N PHE A 136 12.49 -11.02 11.04
CA PHE A 136 11.25 -11.69 10.64
C PHE A 136 11.27 -12.18 9.18
N HIS A 137 11.53 -13.43 8.84
CA HIS A 137 11.73 -13.84 7.42
C HIS A 137 10.54 -14.53 6.75
N SER A 138 9.34 -14.43 7.31
CA SER A 138 8.12 -15.08 6.79
C SER A 138 7.24 -14.16 5.93
N ALA A 139 7.77 -13.04 5.44
CA ALA A 139 7.05 -12.12 4.56
C ALA A 139 8.00 -11.39 3.62
N ILE A 140 7.46 -10.99 2.46
CA ILE A 140 8.12 -10.16 1.46
C ILE A 140 7.33 -8.89 1.19
N PHE A 141 8.05 -7.80 0.97
CA PHE A 141 7.50 -6.58 0.37
C PHE A 141 8.19 -6.26 -0.95
N ASP A 142 7.39 -5.98 -1.98
CA ASP A 142 7.83 -5.38 -3.24
C ASP A 142 7.21 -3.99 -3.38
N ILE A 143 7.95 -3.03 -3.94
CA ILE A 143 7.47 -1.65 -4.10
C ILE A 143 7.65 -1.23 -5.56
N ALA A 144 6.56 -0.85 -6.21
CA ALA A 144 6.53 -0.39 -7.60
C ALA A 144 5.96 1.02 -7.72
N GLY A 145 6.31 1.73 -8.79
CA GLY A 145 5.66 2.98 -9.19
C GLY A 145 4.55 2.71 -10.21
N ALA A 146 3.47 3.47 -10.16
CA ALA A 146 2.41 3.42 -11.17
C ALA A 146 2.07 4.84 -11.63
N GLU A 147 2.00 5.04 -12.94
CA GLU A 147 1.60 6.34 -13.50
C GLU A 147 0.20 6.72 -13.02
N THR A 148 0.01 7.98 -12.64
CA THR A 148 -1.27 8.47 -12.14
C THR A 148 -1.56 9.87 -12.64
N GLU A 149 -2.73 10.03 -13.26
CA GLU A 149 -3.25 11.34 -13.67
C GLU A 149 -4.02 11.99 -12.50
N TYR A 150 -3.45 13.01 -11.87
CA TYR A 150 -4.05 13.71 -10.75
C TYR A 150 -5.04 14.78 -11.25
N LEU A 151 -6.33 14.43 -11.32
CA LEU A 151 -7.35 15.22 -12.01
C LEU A 151 -7.64 16.59 -11.37
N GLU A 152 -7.36 16.72 -10.08
CA GLU A 152 -7.52 17.97 -9.32
C GLU A 152 -6.42 19.01 -9.63
N LEU A 153 -5.28 18.58 -10.18
CA LEU A 153 -4.23 19.49 -10.59
C LEU A 153 -4.59 20.17 -11.92
N PRO A 154 -4.28 21.47 -12.08
CA PRO A 154 -4.50 22.18 -13.33
C PRO A 154 -3.55 21.69 -14.43
N GLY A 155 -3.91 21.94 -15.68
CA GLY A 155 -3.08 21.63 -16.85
C GLY A 155 -3.60 20.45 -17.68
N GLY A 156 -2.88 20.15 -18.75
CA GLY A 156 -3.14 18.98 -19.60
C GLY A 156 -2.67 17.69 -18.95
N ARG A 157 -3.07 16.53 -19.52
CA ARG A 157 -2.72 15.19 -19.01
C ARG A 157 -1.24 15.06 -18.63
N ASN A 158 -0.32 15.48 -19.51
CA ASN A 158 1.12 15.35 -19.27
C ASN A 158 1.62 16.22 -18.10
N GLU A 159 0.98 17.35 -17.82
CA GLU A 159 1.36 18.27 -16.74
C GLU A 159 0.87 17.80 -15.37
N ARG A 160 -0.16 16.95 -15.34
CA ARG A 160 -0.76 16.39 -14.12
C ARG A 160 -0.54 14.88 -13.97
N THR A 161 0.29 14.27 -14.81
CA THR A 161 0.67 12.86 -14.68
C THR A 161 1.93 12.75 -13.84
N GLY A 162 1.82 12.04 -12.73
CA GLY A 162 2.91 11.73 -11.82
C GLY A 162 2.93 10.25 -11.47
N LEU A 163 3.41 9.91 -10.27
CA LEU A 163 3.51 8.54 -9.80
C LEU A 163 2.83 8.36 -8.43
N ARG A 164 2.02 7.31 -8.31
CA ARG A 164 1.68 6.70 -7.03
C ARG A 164 2.59 5.50 -6.77
N LEU A 165 2.70 5.08 -5.51
CA LEU A 165 3.43 3.88 -5.14
C LEU A 165 2.47 2.74 -4.83
N CYS A 166 2.85 1.54 -5.24
CA CYS A 166 2.16 0.30 -4.93
C CYS A 166 3.10 -0.61 -4.12
N ILE A 167 2.64 -1.03 -2.96
CA ILE A 167 3.33 -2.02 -2.12
C ILE A 167 2.61 -3.33 -2.27
N TYR A 168 3.29 -4.35 -2.77
CA TYR A 168 2.83 -5.73 -2.69
C TYR A 168 3.36 -6.34 -1.40
N PHE A 169 2.49 -7.03 -0.69
CA PHE A 169 2.87 -7.78 0.50
C PHE A 169 2.50 -9.24 0.32
N ASN A 170 3.45 -10.12 0.63
CA ASN A 170 3.25 -11.56 0.69
C ASN A 170 3.59 -12.02 2.10
N ALA A 171 2.74 -12.83 2.73
CA ALA A 171 3.07 -13.48 3.99
C ALA A 171 2.90 -15.00 3.86
N TYR A 172 3.87 -15.72 4.38
CA TYR A 172 4.02 -17.15 4.19
C TYR A 172 3.88 -17.89 5.52
N GLY A 173 3.39 -19.12 5.50
CA GLY A 173 3.31 -19.94 6.71
C GLY A 173 3.08 -21.41 6.42
N ASP A 174 3.27 -22.24 7.45
CA ASP A 174 2.94 -23.66 7.40
C ASP A 174 1.47 -23.85 7.80
N GLY A 175 0.59 -23.66 6.83
CA GLY A 175 -0.87 -23.66 7.01
C GLY A 175 -1.48 -22.28 7.28
N ASP A 176 -2.80 -22.19 7.14
CA ASP A 176 -3.56 -20.92 7.15
C ASP A 176 -3.37 -20.11 8.42
N ALA A 177 -3.39 -20.74 9.59
CA ALA A 177 -3.22 -20.06 10.87
C ALA A 177 -1.88 -19.34 10.95
N ASN A 178 -0.79 -20.01 10.56
CA ASN A 178 0.53 -19.39 10.58
C ASN A 178 0.68 -18.32 9.50
N ALA A 179 0.05 -18.51 8.34
CA ALA A 179 0.03 -17.49 7.28
C ALA A 179 -0.71 -16.21 7.73
N TRP A 180 -1.80 -16.34 8.49
CA TRP A 180 -2.50 -15.19 9.09
C TRP A 180 -1.67 -14.49 10.17
N ASP A 181 -1.03 -15.23 11.07
CA ASP A 181 -0.18 -14.66 12.12
C ASP A 181 1.02 -13.91 11.51
N ASN A 182 1.65 -14.49 10.49
CA ASN A 182 2.76 -13.86 9.79
C ASN A 182 2.31 -12.63 8.98
N LEU A 183 1.08 -12.64 8.43
CA LEU A 183 0.50 -11.46 7.80
C LEU A 183 0.29 -10.33 8.81
N ASP A 184 -0.27 -10.61 9.99
CA ASP A 184 -0.44 -9.61 11.06
C ASP A 184 0.89 -8.95 11.43
N ILE A 185 1.93 -9.77 11.60
CA ILE A 185 3.30 -9.29 11.87
C ILE A 185 3.81 -8.39 10.72
N ALA A 186 3.57 -8.79 9.46
CA ALA A 186 3.99 -8.03 8.29
C ALA A 186 3.27 -6.68 8.19
N ILE A 187 1.95 -6.65 8.39
CA ILE A 187 1.15 -5.42 8.36
C ILE A 187 1.53 -4.48 9.51
N HIS A 188 1.80 -5.01 10.71
CA HIS A 188 2.34 -4.20 11.80
C HIS A 188 3.69 -3.56 11.43
N GLY A 189 4.60 -4.32 10.80
CA GLY A 189 5.88 -3.78 10.30
C GLY A 189 5.68 -2.68 9.26
N LEU A 190 4.75 -2.88 8.32
CA LEU A 190 4.36 -1.87 7.33
C LEU A 190 3.79 -0.62 8.01
N PHE A 191 2.98 -0.79 9.04
CA PHE A 191 2.37 0.31 9.77
C PHE A 191 3.40 1.16 10.51
N GLU A 192 4.35 0.53 11.20
CA GLU A 192 5.45 1.26 11.83
C GLU A 192 6.36 1.93 10.79
N ALA A 193 6.56 1.31 9.61
CA ALA A 193 7.30 1.92 8.52
C ALA A 193 6.63 3.21 8.02
N PHE A 194 5.31 3.21 7.84
CA PHE A 194 4.57 4.42 7.47
C PHE A 194 4.65 5.52 8.53
N LYS A 195 4.55 5.15 9.81
CA LYS A 195 4.79 6.10 10.93
C LYS A 195 6.21 6.66 10.87
N GLY A 196 7.20 5.86 10.51
CA GLY A 196 8.59 6.26 10.30
C GLY A 196 8.75 7.30 9.19
N ILE A 197 8.20 7.00 8.02
CA ILE A 197 8.21 7.90 6.87
C ILE A 197 7.58 9.25 7.23
N GLU A 198 6.40 9.23 7.84
CA GLU A 198 5.66 10.47 8.10
C GLU A 198 6.37 11.37 9.12
N ARG A 199 7.14 10.81 10.07
CA ARG A 199 8.03 11.62 10.93
C ARG A 199 9.11 12.37 10.15
N GLY A 200 9.53 11.84 8.99
CA GLY A 200 10.48 12.45 8.06
C GLY A 200 9.85 13.44 7.09
N ILE A 201 8.52 13.49 6.97
CA ILE A 201 7.80 14.48 6.17
C ILE A 201 7.56 15.71 7.06
N GLN A 202 8.44 16.72 7.00
CA GLN A 202 8.30 17.96 7.77
C GLN A 202 8.09 19.20 6.89
N GLY A 203 6.92 19.82 6.99
CA GLY A 203 6.60 21.10 6.33
C GLY A 203 6.52 21.00 4.81
N ASP A 204 7.00 22.03 4.10
CA ASP A 204 6.97 22.10 2.62
C ASP A 204 8.09 21.32 1.91
N PHE A 205 8.96 20.64 2.66
CA PHE A 205 10.09 19.90 2.08
C PHE A 205 10.31 18.53 2.73
N LEU A 206 10.66 17.57 1.88
CA LEU A 206 11.29 16.31 2.27
C LEU A 206 12.74 16.59 2.69
N LYS A 207 12.96 17.18 3.88
CA LYS A 207 14.31 17.35 4.44
C LYS A 207 14.54 16.36 5.57
N PHE A 208 15.63 15.60 5.46
CA PHE A 208 16.11 14.76 6.55
C PHE A 208 16.99 15.55 7.54
N PRO A 209 16.98 15.19 8.84
CA PRO A 209 18.10 15.43 9.74
C PRO A 209 19.39 14.71 9.30
#